data_AF-A0A7T5JLY3-F1
#
_entry.id   AF-A0A7T5JLY3-F1
#
_cell.length_a   1.000
_cell.length_b   1.000
_cell.length_c   1.000
_cell.angle_alpha   90.00
_cell.angle_beta   90.00
_cell.angle_gamma   90.00
#
_symmetry.space_group_name_H-M   'P 1'
#
loop_
_entity.id
_entity.type
_entity.pdbx_description
1 polymer ?
#
loop_
_entity_poly.entity_id
_entity_poly.type
_entity_poly.pdbx_seq_one_letter_code
_entity_poly.pdbx_strand_id
1 'polypeptide(L)'
;MPRRLFLAIAVSAFLAAMLSFVPTLSIKQADVPAFQASRPVELSEQNVVDLFTFLSTHYKIKRVKWENPSVFVDLAVSPGDAIEPGKVYRDFYSLTHDVFRLTGNVEHLFFRLLERKETDKSTKLLIAIEANRPDRAAYDLSPDKIEDVEAHVRSRFAVRIDPYFYDRVSP
;
A
#
# COMPACT_ATOMS: atom_id res chain seq x y z
N MET A 1 8.86 44.11 -65.39
CA MET A 1 8.82 42.79 -64.71
C MET A 1 9.84 42.59 -63.56
N PRO A 2 11.04 43.22 -63.50
CA PRO A 2 12.01 42.90 -62.43
C PRO A 2 11.60 43.40 -61.03
N ARG A 3 10.88 44.53 -60.94
CA ARG A 3 10.43 45.11 -59.66
C ARG A 3 9.54 44.18 -58.82
N ARG A 4 8.69 43.39 -59.48
CA ARG A 4 7.79 42.44 -58.79
C ARG A 4 8.56 41.23 -58.25
N LEU A 5 9.61 40.81 -58.95
CA LEU A 5 10.50 39.73 -58.52
C LEU A 5 11.31 40.15 -57.28
N PHE A 6 11.91 41.34 -57.30
CA PHE A 6 12.63 41.87 -56.14
C PHE A 6 11.75 42.04 -54.91
N LEU A 7 10.51 42.50 -55.10
CA LEU A 7 9.54 42.62 -54.00
C LEU A 7 9.20 41.24 -53.42
N ALA A 8 8.98 40.24 -54.27
CA ALA A 8 8.69 38.87 -53.81
C ALA A 8 9.87 38.28 -53.02
N ILE A 9 11.11 38.45 -53.51
CA ILE A 9 12.31 37.98 -52.82
C ILE A 9 12.46 38.67 -51.46
N ALA A 10 12.25 40.00 -51.40
CA ALA A 10 12.33 40.75 -50.15
C ALA A 10 11.28 40.29 -49.13
N VAL A 11 10.05 40.07 -49.56
CA VAL A 11 8.96 39.58 -48.69
C VAL A 11 9.25 38.16 -48.20
N SER A 12 9.72 37.26 -49.07
CA SER A 12 10.07 35.90 -48.68
C SER A 12 11.25 35.86 -47.70
N ALA A 13 12.29 36.66 -47.94
CA ALA A 13 13.44 36.76 -47.04
C ALA A 13 13.04 37.34 -45.68
N PHE A 14 12.17 38.35 -45.67
CA PHE A 14 11.64 38.93 -44.43
C PHE A 14 10.80 37.92 -43.64
N LEU A 15 9.93 37.16 -44.31
CA LEU A 15 9.11 36.14 -43.67
C LEU A 15 9.97 35.00 -43.07
N ALA A 16 10.98 34.56 -43.81
CA ALA A 16 11.93 33.56 -43.34
C ALA A 16 12.73 34.06 -42.13
N ALA A 17 13.16 35.33 -42.13
CA ALA A 17 13.82 35.95 -40.99
C ALA A 17 12.91 36.00 -39.76
N MET A 18 11.63 36.36 -39.92
CA MET A 18 10.66 36.36 -38.81
C MET A 18 10.44 34.95 -38.25
N LEU A 19 10.28 33.95 -39.12
CA LEU A 19 10.11 32.54 -38.71
C LEU A 19 11.34 31.98 -38.01
N SER A 20 12.54 32.46 -38.34
CA SER A 20 13.78 32.06 -37.67
C SER A 20 13.86 32.51 -36.21
N PHE A 21 13.03 33.46 -35.76
CA PHE A 21 12.94 33.89 -34.35
C PHE A 21 11.88 33.13 -33.55
N VAL A 22 11.06 32.28 -34.18
CA VAL A 22 10.08 31.44 -33.47
C VAL A 22 10.74 30.40 -32.56
N PRO A 23 11.84 29.71 -32.93
CA PRO A 23 12.46 28.68 -32.09
C PRO A 23 13.13 29.22 -30.82
N THR A 24 13.46 30.51 -30.76
CA THR A 24 14.06 31.14 -29.56
C THR A 24 13.01 31.50 -28.52
N LEU A 25 11.73 31.51 -28.89
CA LEU A 25 10.61 31.44 -27.95
C LEU A 25 10.47 29.99 -27.48
N SER A 26 11.50 29.51 -26.78
CA SER A 26 11.40 28.30 -25.97
C SER A 26 10.33 28.57 -24.92
N ILE A 27 9.08 28.22 -25.24
CA ILE A 27 8.04 28.01 -24.24
C ILE A 27 8.68 26.99 -23.31
N LYS A 28 9.09 27.44 -22.12
CA LYS A 28 9.51 26.58 -21.03
C LYS A 28 8.27 25.75 -20.65
N GLN A 29 8.00 24.71 -21.43
CA GLN A 29 7.22 23.59 -20.94
C GLN A 29 8.04 23.10 -19.76
N ALA A 30 7.57 23.40 -18.56
CA ALA A 30 8.16 22.86 -17.36
C ALA A 30 8.16 21.35 -17.56
N ASP A 31 9.34 20.75 -17.61
CA ASP A 31 9.50 19.30 -17.70
C ASP A 31 8.74 18.68 -16.53
N VAL A 32 7.53 18.18 -16.80
CA VAL A 32 6.75 17.47 -15.78
C VAL A 32 7.35 16.07 -15.72
N PRO A 33 8.00 15.69 -14.60
CA PRO A 33 8.59 14.36 -14.49
C PRO A 33 7.49 13.31 -14.65
N ALA A 34 7.70 12.38 -15.59
CA ALA A 34 6.77 11.27 -15.85
C ALA A 34 6.59 10.34 -14.64
N PHE A 35 7.51 10.40 -13.67
CA PHE A 35 7.43 9.70 -12.40
C PHE A 35 7.39 10.71 -11.25
N GLN A 36 6.21 10.89 -10.68
CA GLN A 36 6.07 11.49 -9.36
C GLN A 36 6.03 10.35 -8.34
N ALA A 37 6.86 10.43 -7.30
CA ALA A 37 6.73 9.53 -6.16
C ALA A 37 5.29 9.68 -5.64
N SER A 38 4.52 8.58 -5.68
CA SER A 38 3.16 8.56 -5.16
C SER A 38 3.20 9.04 -3.72
N ARG A 39 2.51 10.15 -3.44
CA ARG A 39 2.39 10.62 -2.07
C ARG A 39 1.69 9.54 -1.26
N PRO A 40 2.18 9.22 -0.05
CA PRO A 40 1.45 8.33 0.84
C PRO A 40 0.02 8.82 1.03
N VAL A 41 -0.93 7.88 1.04
CA VAL A 41 -2.34 8.13 1.27
C VAL A 41 -2.54 8.56 2.72
N GLU A 42 -3.33 9.60 2.93
CA GLU A 42 -3.82 9.97 4.26
C GLU A 42 -5.07 9.14 4.56
N LEU A 43 -4.95 8.22 5.53
CA LEU A 43 -6.04 7.33 5.90
C LEU A 43 -7.10 8.07 6.71
N SER A 44 -8.36 7.74 6.47
CA SER A 44 -9.55 8.31 7.10
C SER A 44 -10.63 7.25 7.19
N GLU A 45 -11.71 7.54 7.91
CA GLU A 45 -12.87 6.64 7.99
C GLU A 45 -13.51 6.38 6.62
N GLN A 46 -13.33 7.30 5.67
CA GLN A 46 -13.97 7.27 4.35
C GLN A 46 -13.21 6.39 3.34
N ASN A 47 -11.89 6.27 3.48
CA ASN A 47 -11.04 5.58 2.51
C ASN A 47 -10.32 4.34 3.09
N VAL A 48 -10.48 4.06 4.39
CA VAL A 48 -9.85 2.89 5.02
C VAL A 48 -10.33 1.59 4.39
N VAL A 49 -11.62 1.46 4.11
CA VAL A 49 -12.16 0.27 3.47
C VAL A 49 -11.58 0.13 2.06
N ASP A 50 -11.56 1.21 1.29
CA ASP A 50 -11.05 1.23 -0.08
C ASP A 50 -9.60 0.74 -0.14
N LEU A 51 -8.71 1.27 0.72
CA LEU A 51 -7.31 0.83 0.78
C LEU A 51 -7.22 -0.69 0.98
N PHE A 52 -7.97 -1.23 1.93
CA PHE A 52 -7.93 -2.65 2.28
C PHE A 52 -8.59 -3.55 1.24
N THR A 53 -9.37 -3.02 0.28
CA THR A 53 -9.84 -3.81 -0.87
C THR A 53 -8.75 -4.11 -1.89
N PHE A 54 -7.68 -3.31 -1.93
CA PHE A 54 -6.53 -3.54 -2.79
C PHE A 54 -5.48 -4.47 -2.16
N LEU A 55 -5.57 -4.73 -0.86
CA LEU A 55 -4.64 -5.59 -0.15
C LEU A 55 -5.10 -7.05 -0.23
N SER A 56 -4.19 -7.95 -0.59
CA SER A 56 -4.47 -9.37 -0.69
C SER A 56 -4.07 -10.10 0.59
N THR A 57 -5.01 -10.84 1.18
CA THR A 57 -4.77 -11.70 2.34
C THR A 57 -5.29 -13.11 2.06
N HIS A 58 -4.64 -14.12 2.62
CA HIS A 58 -5.12 -15.49 2.59
C HIS A 58 -6.42 -15.65 3.37
N TYR A 59 -6.47 -15.15 4.61
CA TYR A 59 -7.69 -15.14 5.42
C TYR A 59 -8.55 -13.91 5.12
N LYS A 60 -9.87 -14.06 5.17
CA LYS A 60 -10.80 -12.99 4.80
C LYS A 60 -10.76 -11.86 5.83
N ILE A 61 -10.57 -10.63 5.35
CA ILE A 61 -10.76 -9.43 6.16
C ILE A 61 -12.24 -9.30 6.50
N LYS A 62 -12.57 -9.40 7.78
CA LYS A 62 -13.94 -9.28 8.30
C LYS A 62 -14.28 -7.84 8.67
N ARG A 63 -13.32 -7.13 9.24
CA ARG A 63 -13.49 -5.75 9.70
C ARG A 63 -12.17 -5.02 9.65
N VAL A 64 -12.23 -3.78 9.17
CA VAL A 64 -11.17 -2.80 9.33
C VAL A 64 -11.75 -1.60 10.05
N LYS A 65 -11.01 -1.07 11.02
CA LYS A 65 -11.39 0.13 11.75
C LYS A 65 -10.21 1.10 11.77
N TRP A 66 -10.49 2.35 11.44
CA TRP A 66 -9.56 3.45 11.59
C TRP A 66 -9.88 4.21 12.87
N GLU A 67 -8.87 4.43 13.71
CA GLU A 67 -8.89 5.34 14.86
C GLU A 67 -7.54 6.04 14.93
N ASN A 68 -7.42 7.20 14.28
CA ASN A 68 -6.16 7.93 14.12
C ASN A 68 -5.29 7.95 15.40
N PRO A 69 -4.01 7.51 15.38
CA PRO A 69 -3.22 7.04 14.22
C PRO A 69 -3.20 5.50 14.05
N SER A 70 -4.23 4.80 14.53
CA SER A 70 -4.29 3.34 14.63
C SER A 70 -5.24 2.71 13.61
N VAL A 71 -4.85 1.56 13.07
CA VAL A 71 -5.70 0.70 12.25
C VAL A 71 -5.89 -0.64 12.96
N PHE A 72 -7.13 -1.12 13.01
CA PHE A 72 -7.47 -2.44 13.53
C PHE A 72 -8.01 -3.31 12.40
N VAL A 73 -7.41 -4.48 12.21
CA VAL A 73 -7.74 -5.43 11.16
C VAL A 73 -8.13 -6.75 11.81
N ASP A 74 -9.37 -7.17 11.57
CA ASP A 74 -9.88 -8.46 12.01
C ASP A 74 -9.99 -9.39 10.79
N LEU A 75 -9.18 -10.45 10.77
CA LEU A 75 -9.33 -11.56 9.85
C LEU A 75 -10.23 -12.64 10.45
N ALA A 76 -10.91 -13.40 9.59
CA ALA A 76 -11.78 -14.49 9.99
C ALA A 76 -11.35 -15.83 9.40
N VAL A 77 -11.43 -16.87 10.22
CA VAL A 77 -11.35 -18.27 9.80
C VAL A 77 -12.70 -18.95 10.05
N SER A 78 -13.10 -19.87 9.16
CA SER A 78 -14.33 -20.63 9.35
C SER A 78 -14.13 -21.68 10.44
N PRO A 79 -15.17 -21.99 11.22
CA PRO A 79 -15.12 -23.13 12.12
C PRO A 79 -14.90 -24.41 11.31
N GLY A 80 -14.02 -25.28 11.80
CA GLY A 80 -13.61 -26.51 11.11
C GLY A 80 -12.36 -26.37 10.23
N ASP A 81 -12.06 -25.18 9.70
CA ASP A 81 -10.88 -24.96 8.86
C ASP A 81 -9.58 -25.12 9.67
N ALA A 82 -8.58 -25.74 9.08
CA ALA A 82 -7.24 -25.81 9.64
C ALA A 82 -6.51 -24.48 9.47
N ILE A 83 -5.77 -24.06 10.49
CA ILE A 83 -4.96 -22.85 10.46
C ILE A 83 -3.55 -23.23 10.06
N GLU A 84 -3.00 -22.50 9.09
CA GLU A 84 -1.61 -22.62 8.67
C GLU A 84 -0.85 -21.40 9.22
N PRO A 85 -0.01 -21.57 10.26
CA PRO A 85 0.68 -20.47 10.92
C PRO A 85 1.45 -19.58 9.94
N GLY A 86 2.19 -20.20 9.00
CA GLY A 86 2.95 -19.47 7.99
C GLY A 86 2.09 -18.51 7.15
N LYS A 87 0.83 -18.85 6.86
CA LYS A 87 -0.09 -17.97 6.14
C LYS A 87 -0.60 -16.83 7.02
N VAL A 88 -0.87 -17.10 8.29
CA VAL A 88 -1.27 -16.06 9.27
C VAL A 88 -0.18 -15.00 9.41
N TYR A 89 1.07 -15.44 9.61
CA TYR A 89 2.21 -14.53 9.75
C TYR A 89 2.52 -13.79 8.45
N ARG A 90 2.36 -14.45 7.29
CA ARG A 90 2.50 -13.81 5.97
C ARG A 90 1.44 -12.74 5.72
N ASP A 91 0.18 -13.00 6.06
CA ASP A 91 -0.90 -12.00 5.94
C ASP A 91 -0.61 -10.78 6.82
N PHE A 92 -0.24 -11.00 8.09
CA PHE A 92 0.14 -9.92 9.00
C PHE A 92 1.31 -9.10 8.45
N TYR A 93 2.38 -9.76 8.02
CA TYR A 93 3.58 -9.08 7.57
C TYR A 93 3.34 -8.27 6.30
N SER A 94 2.63 -8.85 5.33
CA SER A 94 2.32 -8.20 4.06
C SER A 94 1.42 -6.97 4.28
N LEU A 95 0.40 -7.10 5.12
CA LEU A 95 -0.45 -5.96 5.51
C LEU A 95 0.36 -4.87 6.22
N THR A 96 1.27 -5.24 7.11
CA THR A 96 2.11 -4.27 7.83
C THR A 96 3.03 -3.51 6.88
N HIS A 97 3.73 -4.24 6.01
CA HIS A 97 4.60 -3.68 4.97
C HIS A 97 3.81 -2.71 4.07
N ASP A 98 2.68 -3.14 3.54
CA ASP A 98 1.90 -2.36 2.59
C ASP A 98 1.24 -1.15 3.24
N VAL A 99 0.61 -1.31 4.42
CA VAL A 99 -0.04 -0.20 5.11
C VAL A 99 0.97 0.90 5.47
N PHE A 100 2.11 0.54 6.04
CA PHE A 100 3.11 1.57 6.41
C PHE A 100 3.80 2.21 5.22
N ARG A 101 3.93 1.49 4.10
CA ARG A 101 4.46 2.02 2.85
C ARG A 101 3.47 2.92 2.12
N LEU A 102 2.19 2.55 2.10
CA LEU A 102 1.15 3.24 1.33
C LEU A 102 0.55 4.43 2.08
N THR A 103 0.67 4.50 3.41
CA THR A 103 0.03 5.54 4.21
C THR A 103 1.01 6.48 4.91
N GLY A 104 0.60 7.74 5.10
CA GLY A 104 1.39 8.77 5.80
C GLY A 104 1.16 8.82 7.31
N ASN A 105 -0.07 8.54 7.75
CA ASN A 105 -0.57 8.84 9.09
C ASN A 105 -0.88 7.63 9.98
N VAL A 106 -0.61 6.40 9.52
CA VAL A 106 -0.84 5.19 10.33
C VAL A 106 0.39 4.88 11.17
N GLU A 107 0.33 5.06 12.48
CA GLU A 107 1.43 4.75 13.41
C GLU A 107 1.32 3.36 14.03
N HIS A 108 0.10 2.86 14.24
CA HIS A 108 -0.15 1.57 14.90
C HIS A 108 -1.03 0.68 14.02
N LEU A 109 -0.67 -0.60 13.92
CA LEU A 109 -1.49 -1.61 13.25
C LEU A 109 -1.75 -2.78 14.19
N PHE A 110 -3.02 -3.03 14.48
CA PHE A 110 -3.49 -4.12 15.31
C PHE A 110 -4.16 -5.18 14.44
N PHE A 111 -3.56 -6.36 14.39
CA PHE A 111 -4.05 -7.49 13.63
C PHE A 111 -4.64 -8.54 14.55
N ARG A 112 -5.81 -9.09 14.21
CA ARG A 112 -6.41 -10.21 14.95
C ARG A 112 -6.95 -11.26 13.99
N LEU A 113 -6.67 -12.52 14.29
CA LEU A 113 -7.35 -13.66 13.65
C LEU A 113 -8.45 -14.15 14.58
N LEU A 114 -9.67 -14.21 14.05
CA LEU A 114 -10.86 -14.61 14.79
C LEU A 114 -11.49 -15.86 14.17
N GLU A 115 -11.89 -16.79 15.00
CA GLU A 115 -12.78 -17.89 14.58
C GLU A 115 -14.23 -17.50 14.86
N ARG A 116 -15.09 -17.71 13.86
CA ARG A 116 -16.53 -17.54 14.03
C ARG A 116 -17.12 -18.83 14.58
N LYS A 117 -17.92 -18.75 15.66
CA LYS A 117 -18.72 -19.91 16.09
C LYS A 117 -19.93 -20.09 15.18
N GLU A 118 -20.30 -21.33 14.87
CA GLU A 118 -21.48 -21.64 14.04
C GLU A 118 -22.78 -21.32 14.77
N THR A 119 -22.82 -21.57 16.08
CA THR A 119 -24.03 -21.59 16.91
C THR A 119 -24.38 -20.25 17.54
N ASP A 120 -23.44 -19.31 17.62
CA ASP A 120 -23.63 -18.00 18.22
C ASP A 120 -22.81 -16.95 17.46
N LYS A 121 -23.26 -15.69 17.42
CA LYS A 121 -22.53 -14.59 16.77
C LYS A 121 -21.21 -14.23 17.49
N SER A 122 -20.87 -14.94 18.55
CA SER A 122 -19.61 -14.79 19.27
C SER A 122 -18.40 -15.21 18.42
N THR A 123 -17.33 -14.45 18.54
CA THR A 123 -16.04 -14.71 17.89
C THR A 123 -15.00 -15.09 18.92
N LYS A 124 -14.17 -16.07 18.61
CA LYS A 124 -13.05 -16.50 19.45
C LYS A 124 -11.76 -15.89 18.91
N LEU A 125 -10.97 -15.26 19.77
CA LEU A 125 -9.65 -14.76 19.39
C LEU A 125 -8.66 -15.92 19.32
N LEU A 126 -7.88 -15.96 18.24
CA LEU A 126 -6.88 -17.00 18.00
C LEU A 126 -5.46 -16.42 18.12
N ILE A 127 -5.19 -15.33 17.39
CA ILE A 127 -3.93 -14.60 17.45
C ILE A 127 -4.20 -13.10 17.44
N ALA A 128 -3.37 -12.33 18.14
CA ALA A 128 -3.29 -10.89 18.02
C ALA A 128 -1.82 -10.49 17.81
N ILE A 129 -1.56 -9.60 16.86
CA ILE A 129 -0.22 -9.09 16.55
C ILE A 129 -0.29 -7.58 16.43
N GLU A 130 0.70 -6.89 16.98
CA GLU A 130 0.80 -5.43 16.91
C GLU A 130 2.08 -5.01 16.18
N ALA A 131 1.95 -3.99 15.32
CA ALA A 131 3.06 -3.33 14.67
C ALA A 131 3.05 -1.82 14.93
N ASN A 132 4.26 -1.27 15.06
CA ASN A 132 4.50 0.14 15.34
C ASN A 132 5.40 0.74 14.24
N ARG A 133 4.97 1.84 13.60
CA ARG A 133 5.71 2.48 12.50
C ARG A 133 7.15 2.88 12.85
N PRO A 134 7.50 3.36 14.05
CA PRO A 134 8.88 3.76 14.35
C PRO A 134 9.92 2.65 14.13
N ASP A 135 9.52 1.38 14.21
CA ASP A 135 10.41 0.24 13.96
C ASP A 135 10.48 -0.12 12.45
N ARG A 136 11.04 0.80 11.65
CA ARG A 136 11.17 0.59 10.19
C ARG A 136 11.91 -0.70 9.84
N ALA A 137 12.94 -1.03 10.60
CA ALA A 137 13.76 -2.22 10.36
C ALA A 137 12.97 -3.54 10.47
N ALA A 138 11.79 -3.52 11.09
CA ALA A 138 10.92 -4.69 11.16
C ALA A 138 10.14 -4.93 9.84
N TYR A 139 9.76 -3.89 9.10
CA TYR A 139 8.82 -3.98 7.97
C TYR A 139 9.35 -3.46 6.62
N ASP A 140 10.63 -3.06 6.52
CA ASP A 140 11.20 -2.52 5.28
C ASP A 140 11.58 -3.60 4.25
N LEU A 141 11.65 -4.87 4.68
CA LEU A 141 11.92 -5.99 3.81
C LEU A 141 10.66 -6.37 3.03
N SER A 142 10.80 -6.59 1.72
CA SER A 142 9.70 -7.14 0.92
C SER A 142 9.27 -8.52 1.47
N PRO A 143 7.96 -8.80 1.61
CA PRO A 143 7.46 -10.10 2.08
C PRO A 143 7.99 -11.32 1.31
N ASP A 144 8.39 -11.14 0.05
CA ASP A 144 8.94 -12.21 -0.80
C ASP A 144 10.40 -12.56 -0.48
N LYS A 145 11.11 -11.68 0.23
CA LYS A 145 12.54 -11.88 0.60
C LYS A 145 12.72 -12.56 1.95
N ILE A 146 11.63 -12.84 2.65
CA ILE A 146 11.67 -13.44 3.98
C ILE A 146 11.35 -14.92 3.85
N GLU A 147 12.39 -15.74 4.02
CA GLU A 147 12.28 -17.20 3.96
C GLU A 147 11.40 -17.74 5.11
N ASP A 148 11.67 -17.30 6.34
CA ASP A 148 10.89 -17.65 7.53
C ASP A 148 10.17 -16.42 8.11
N VAL A 149 8.95 -16.19 7.61
CA VAL A 149 8.12 -15.06 8.04
C VAL A 149 7.66 -15.24 9.49
N GLU A 150 7.45 -16.46 9.95
CA GLU A 150 7.01 -16.70 11.33
C GLU A 150 8.10 -16.31 12.33
N ALA A 151 9.34 -16.78 12.13
CA ALA A 151 10.45 -16.42 12.99
C ALA A 151 10.74 -14.91 12.95
N HIS A 152 10.68 -14.30 11.76
CA HIS A 152 10.83 -12.86 11.60
C HIS A 152 9.76 -12.09 12.39
N VAL A 153 8.49 -12.47 12.27
CA VAL A 153 7.40 -11.79 12.96
C VAL A 153 7.50 -11.96 14.47
N ARG A 154 7.74 -13.19 14.96
CA ARG A 154 7.85 -13.46 16.40
C ARG A 154 9.02 -12.77 17.08
N SER A 155 10.10 -12.48 16.35
CA SER A 155 11.29 -11.83 16.91
C SER A 155 11.21 -10.30 16.96
N ARG A 156 10.35 -9.69 16.13
CA ARG A 156 10.28 -8.22 15.97
C ARG A 156 8.96 -7.60 16.44
N PHE A 157 7.88 -8.37 16.49
CA PHE A 157 6.54 -7.84 16.79
C PHE A 157 5.97 -8.45 18.07
N ALA A 158 5.07 -7.70 18.71
CA ALA A 158 4.35 -8.20 19.87
C ALA A 158 3.26 -9.17 19.41
N VAL A 159 3.47 -10.47 19.68
CA VAL A 159 2.55 -11.55 19.31
C VAL A 159 1.89 -12.10 20.58
N ARG A 160 0.55 -12.11 20.61
CA ARG A 160 -0.25 -12.80 21.61
C ARG A 160 -1.02 -13.94 20.97
N ILE A 161 -0.69 -15.17 21.37
CA ILE A 161 -1.36 -16.38 20.91
C ILE A 161 -2.31 -16.84 22.01
N ASP A 162 -3.56 -17.11 21.64
CA ASP A 162 -4.53 -17.71 22.56
C ASP A 162 -4.30 -19.23 22.65
N PRO A 163 -4.40 -19.88 23.83
CA PRO A 163 -4.14 -21.32 23.97
C PRO A 163 -4.87 -22.19 22.95
N TYR A 164 -6.09 -21.80 22.57
CA TYR A 164 -6.91 -22.54 21.61
C TYR A 164 -6.41 -22.48 20.16
N PHE A 165 -5.43 -21.63 19.86
CA PHE A 165 -4.80 -21.58 18.54
C PHE A 165 -4.15 -22.91 18.20
N TYR A 166 -3.43 -23.53 19.14
CA TYR A 166 -2.69 -24.77 18.89
C TYR A 166 -3.59 -25.97 18.61
N ASP A 167 -4.83 -25.97 19.12
CA ASP A 167 -5.84 -26.99 18.82
C ASP A 167 -6.30 -26.95 17.35
N ARG A 168 -5.99 -25.87 16.63
CA ARG A 168 -6.45 -25.59 15.25
C ARG A 168 -5.32 -25.58 14.23
N VAL A 169 -4.07 -25.67 14.67
CA VAL A 169 -2.91 -25.76 13.77
C VAL A 169 -2.83 -27.18 13.22
N SER A 170 -2.77 -27.31 11.89
CA SER A 170 -2.49 -28.61 11.28
C SER A 170 -1.04 -29.02 11.57
N PRO A 171 -0.77 -30.30 11.89
CA PRO A 171 0.58 -30.85 11.82
C PRO A 171 1.14 -30.80 10.40
#